data_AF-A0A1A6HAJ2-F1
#
_entry.id   AF-A0A1A6HAJ2-F1
#
_cell.length_a   1.000
_cell.length_b   1.000
_cell.length_c   1.000
_cell.angle_alpha   90.00
_cell.angle_beta   90.00
_cell.angle_gamma   90.00
#
_symmetry.space_group_name_H-M   'P 1'
#
loop_
_entity.id
_entity.type
_entity.pdbx_description
1 polymer ?
#
loop_
_entity_poly.entity_id
_entity_poly.type
_entity_poly.pdbx_seq_one_letter_code
_entity_poly.pdbx_strand_id
1 'polypeptide(L)'
;TLALLEEEEDINQITDYFSYEHFYVIYCKFWELDGDHDLYISQADLSRYNDQGKTVQKEGRMSYADFVWFLISEEDKRNPTSIEYWFRCMDVDGDGILSMYELEYFYEEQCERMEAMGIEPLPFHDLLCQMLDLVKPASEGKITLRDLKRCRMAHIFYDTFFNLEKYLDHEQRDPFAVQKDVENDGPEPSDWDRFAAEEYEALVTEESTQVQLQE
;
A
#
# COMPACT_ATOMS: atom_id res chain seq x y z
N THR A 1 24.09 5.96 0.78
CA THR A 1 23.37 7.20 1.12
C THR A 1 24.26 8.30 1.70
N LEU A 2 24.87 8.17 2.89
CA LEU A 2 25.62 9.31 3.50
C LEU A 2 26.80 9.84 2.68
N ALA A 3 27.53 8.98 1.96
CA ALA A 3 28.60 9.43 1.07
C ALA A 3 28.07 10.14 -0.19
N LEU A 4 26.88 9.77 -0.66
CA LEU A 4 26.25 10.41 -1.82
C LEU A 4 25.76 11.83 -1.50
N LEU A 5 25.37 12.08 -0.24
CA LEU A 5 25.02 13.43 0.23
C LEU A 5 26.16 14.45 0.12
N GLU A 6 27.42 14.00 0.10
CA GLU A 6 28.56 14.89 -0.05
C GLU A 6 28.85 15.24 -1.53
N GLU A 7 28.34 14.42 -2.46
CA GLU A 7 28.63 14.52 -3.89
C GLU A 7 27.45 15.05 -4.71
N GLU A 8 26.21 14.76 -4.28
CA GLU A 8 24.99 15.09 -5.00
C GLU A 8 24.40 16.42 -4.50
N GLU A 9 24.30 17.40 -5.40
CA GLU A 9 23.80 18.74 -5.08
C GLU A 9 22.27 18.78 -4.99
N ASP A 10 21.59 17.91 -5.76
CA ASP A 10 20.13 17.78 -5.75
C ASP A 10 19.69 16.72 -4.74
N ILE A 11 19.14 17.17 -3.61
CA ILE A 11 18.69 16.30 -2.51
C ILE A 11 17.63 15.29 -2.95
N ASN A 12 16.88 15.58 -4.01
CA ASN A 12 15.82 14.70 -4.53
C ASN A 12 16.36 13.48 -5.26
N GLN A 13 17.62 13.50 -5.72
CA GLN A 13 18.29 12.32 -6.27
C GLN A 13 18.64 11.29 -5.17
N ILE A 14 18.52 11.65 -3.88
CA ILE A 14 18.80 10.77 -2.74
C ILE A 14 17.50 10.24 -2.14
N THR A 15 16.91 9.27 -2.85
CA THR A 15 15.57 8.74 -2.59
C THR A 15 15.43 7.90 -1.31
N ASP A 16 16.51 7.24 -0.85
CA ASP A 16 16.44 6.31 0.29
C ASP A 16 15.87 6.96 1.58
N TYR A 17 16.16 8.24 1.82
CA TYR A 17 15.80 8.93 3.08
C TYR A 17 15.66 10.45 2.98
N PHE A 18 16.35 11.11 2.05
CA PHE A 18 16.58 12.56 2.12
C PHE A 18 15.80 13.38 1.09
N SER A 19 15.22 12.73 0.08
CA SER A 19 14.41 13.40 -0.94
C SER A 19 13.36 14.31 -0.30
N TYR A 20 13.42 15.59 -0.67
CA TYR A 20 12.45 16.58 -0.20
C TYR A 20 11.10 16.39 -0.89
N GLU A 21 11.10 15.91 -2.14
CA GLU A 21 9.88 15.53 -2.87
C GLU A 21 9.09 14.46 -2.11
N HIS A 22 9.77 13.42 -1.62
CA HIS A 22 9.15 12.38 -0.81
C HIS A 22 8.50 12.96 0.45
N PHE A 23 9.23 13.82 1.18
CA PHE A 23 8.69 14.49 2.36
C PHE A 23 7.47 15.35 2.03
N TYR A 24 7.54 16.12 0.94
CA TYR A 24 6.48 17.05 0.54
C TYR A 24 5.19 16.31 0.22
N VAL A 25 5.26 15.22 -0.55
CA VAL A 25 4.10 14.37 -0.87
C VAL A 25 3.46 13.81 0.41
N ILE A 26 4.25 13.23 1.32
CA ILE A 26 3.74 12.69 2.59
C ILE A 26 3.04 13.79 3.40
N TYR A 27 3.66 14.96 3.48
CA TYR A 27 3.11 16.09 4.22
C TYR A 27 1.80 16.60 3.61
N CYS A 28 1.72 16.77 2.29
CA CYS A 28 0.51 17.22 1.60
C CYS A 28 -0.64 16.23 1.78
N LYS A 29 -0.40 14.92 1.58
CA LYS A 29 -1.43 13.89 1.81
C LYS A 29 -1.93 13.86 3.26
N PHE A 30 -1.04 14.04 4.24
CA PHE A 30 -1.45 14.16 5.63
C PHE A 30 -2.32 15.41 5.85
N TRP A 31 -1.87 16.56 5.33
CA TRP A 31 -2.55 17.84 5.50
C TRP A 31 -3.94 17.88 4.86
N GLU A 32 -4.13 17.19 3.73
CA GLU A 32 -5.44 17.04 3.09
C GLU A 32 -6.46 16.28 3.96
N LEU A 33 -5.97 15.33 4.77
CA LEU A 33 -6.80 14.53 5.68
C LEU A 33 -7.04 15.24 7.02
N ASP A 34 -6.02 15.91 7.57
CA ASP A 34 -6.06 16.67 8.83
C ASP A 34 -6.74 18.04 8.66
N GLY A 35 -8.04 18.02 8.36
CA GLY A 35 -8.82 19.22 8.07
C GLY A 35 -9.09 20.14 9.27
N ASP A 36 -9.01 19.63 10.50
CA ASP A 36 -9.12 20.42 11.73
C ASP A 36 -7.77 20.81 12.33
N HIS A 37 -6.66 20.35 11.72
CA HIS A 37 -5.29 20.70 12.05
C HIS A 37 -4.92 20.31 13.50
N ASP A 38 -5.44 19.18 13.97
CA ASP A 38 -5.14 18.67 15.32
C ASP A 38 -3.88 17.80 15.36
N LEU A 39 -3.23 17.58 14.20
CA LEU A 39 -2.05 16.74 13.97
C LEU A 39 -2.31 15.24 14.16
N TYR A 40 -3.57 14.82 14.10
CA TYR A 40 -3.98 13.43 14.07
C TYR A 40 -4.97 13.16 12.94
N ILE A 41 -4.87 11.97 12.34
CA ILE A 41 -5.87 11.46 11.40
C ILE A 41 -6.82 10.56 12.17
N SER A 42 -8.10 10.91 12.23
CA SER A 42 -9.11 10.03 12.79
C SER A 42 -9.49 8.91 11.82
N GLN A 43 -10.21 7.90 12.29
CA GLN A 43 -10.75 6.85 11.41
C GLN A 43 -11.64 7.41 10.28
N ALA A 44 -12.39 8.47 10.58
CA ALA A 44 -13.24 9.13 9.60
C ALA A 44 -12.42 9.88 8.54
N ASP A 45 -11.29 10.45 8.92
CA ASP A 45 -10.38 11.10 7.97
C ASP A 45 -9.71 10.04 7.09
N LEU A 46 -9.22 8.95 7.69
CA LEU A 46 -8.60 7.84 6.95
C LEU A 46 -9.57 7.15 5.99
N SER A 47 -10.87 7.10 6.29
CA SER A 47 -11.86 6.58 5.33
C SER A 47 -11.94 7.38 4.03
N ARG A 48 -11.53 8.66 4.03
CA ARG A 48 -11.41 9.46 2.81
C ARG A 48 -10.16 9.11 2.01
N TYR A 49 -9.16 8.48 2.63
CA TYR A 49 -7.99 7.94 1.97
C TYR A 49 -8.29 6.51 1.48
N ASN A 50 -8.71 6.42 0.22
CA ASN A 50 -8.92 5.17 -0.52
C ASN A 50 -9.86 4.13 0.16
N ASP A 51 -10.84 4.59 0.95
CA ASP A 51 -11.79 3.76 1.70
C ASP A 51 -11.14 2.72 2.66
N GLN A 52 -9.87 2.91 3.08
CA GLN A 52 -9.12 1.95 3.91
C GLN A 52 -9.25 2.18 5.44
N GLY A 53 -10.22 2.98 5.88
CA GLY A 53 -10.33 3.44 7.26
C GLY A 53 -10.49 2.34 8.34
N LYS A 54 -10.80 1.08 7.99
CA LYS A 54 -11.09 0.03 8.99
C LYS A 54 -9.88 -0.79 9.43
N THR A 55 -8.84 -0.89 8.62
CA THR A 55 -7.79 -1.91 8.79
C THR A 55 -6.68 -1.51 9.78
N VAL A 56 -6.57 -0.22 10.12
CA VAL A 56 -5.25 0.29 10.57
C VAL A 56 -5.12 0.52 12.08
N GLN A 57 -6.17 0.82 12.88
CA GLN A 57 -5.91 1.23 14.28
C GLN A 57 -6.95 0.87 15.36
N LYS A 58 -6.45 0.41 16.52
CA LYS A 58 -7.19 0.17 17.77
C LYS A 58 -7.45 1.43 18.61
N GLU A 59 -6.64 2.48 18.45
CA GLU A 59 -6.73 3.71 19.27
C GLU A 59 -7.57 4.83 18.63
N GLY A 60 -8.06 4.61 17.41
CA GLY A 60 -9.02 5.50 16.72
C GLY A 60 -8.43 6.82 16.17
N ARG A 61 -7.13 7.08 16.37
CA ARG A 61 -6.41 8.25 15.85
C ARG A 61 -4.94 7.94 15.57
N MET A 62 -4.44 8.43 14.44
CA MET A 62 -3.10 8.19 13.91
C MET A 62 -2.29 9.49 13.95
N SER A 63 -1.08 9.48 14.54
CA SER A 63 -0.20 10.66 14.49
C SER A 63 0.44 10.81 13.10
N TYR A 64 1.03 11.99 12.81
CA TYR A 64 1.82 12.17 11.58
C TYR A 64 2.91 11.10 11.40
N ALA A 65 3.59 10.72 12.49
CA ALA A 65 4.63 9.69 12.42
C ALA A 65 4.05 8.32 12.04
N ASP A 66 2.88 7.95 12.59
CA ASP A 66 2.19 6.72 12.23
C ASP A 66 1.69 6.75 10.78
N PHE A 67 1.22 7.92 10.32
CA PHE A 67 0.78 8.13 8.94
C PHE A 67 1.91 7.96 7.93
N VAL A 68 3.13 8.42 8.25
CA VAL A 68 4.32 8.18 7.40
C VAL A 68 4.53 6.68 7.18
N TRP A 69 4.45 5.87 8.25
CA TRP A 69 4.59 4.41 8.15
C TRP A 69 3.46 3.77 7.35
N PHE A 70 2.21 4.22 7.58
CA PHE A 70 1.05 3.78 6.84
C PHE A 70 1.21 4.05 5.34
N LEU A 71 1.48 5.31 4.95
CA LEU A 71 1.53 5.72 3.57
C LEU A 71 2.65 5.01 2.80
N ILE A 72 3.87 4.97 3.34
CA ILE A 72 5.00 4.26 2.68
C ILE A 72 4.67 2.77 2.52
N SER A 73 4.04 2.15 3.54
CA SER A 73 3.68 0.74 3.46
C SER A 73 2.54 0.49 2.47
N GLU A 74 1.59 1.42 2.33
CA GLU A 74 0.45 1.28 1.44
C GLU A 74 0.84 1.37 -0.04
N GLU A 75 1.81 2.24 -0.35
CA GLU A 75 2.26 2.46 -1.71
C GLU A 75 3.31 1.45 -2.19
N ASP A 76 4.20 0.98 -1.32
CA ASP A 76 5.17 -0.08 -1.64
C ASP A 76 4.97 -1.33 -0.79
N LYS A 77 4.02 -2.18 -1.20
CA LYS A 77 3.77 -3.52 -0.60
C LYS A 77 4.79 -4.59 -1.00
N ARG A 78 5.80 -4.26 -1.81
CA ARG A 78 6.92 -5.16 -2.15
C ARG A 78 8.04 -5.05 -1.13
N ASN A 79 8.19 -3.88 -0.49
CA ASN A 79 9.20 -3.66 0.54
C ASN A 79 9.08 -4.66 1.70
N PRO A 80 10.17 -5.30 2.16
CA PRO A 80 10.13 -6.24 3.29
C PRO A 80 9.54 -5.67 4.58
N THR A 81 9.66 -4.36 4.80
CA THR A 81 9.09 -3.64 5.95
C THR A 81 7.58 -3.48 5.82
N SER A 82 7.10 -3.16 4.61
CA SER A 82 5.67 -3.09 4.32
C SER A 82 5.00 -4.46 4.44
N ILE A 83 5.65 -5.52 3.97
CA ILE A 83 5.15 -6.89 4.17
C ILE A 83 5.01 -7.21 5.67
N GLU A 84 5.96 -6.79 6.51
CA GLU A 84 5.80 -6.94 7.96
C GLU A 84 4.67 -6.09 8.54
N TYR A 85 4.50 -4.87 8.05
CA TYR A 85 3.44 -3.97 8.47
C TYR A 85 2.06 -4.59 8.22
N TRP A 86 1.78 -5.00 6.98
CA TRP A 86 0.48 -5.58 6.61
C TRP A 86 0.26 -6.96 7.19
N PHE A 87 1.31 -7.77 7.35
CA PHE A 87 1.18 -9.03 8.06
C PHE A 87 0.70 -8.82 9.50
N ARG A 88 1.25 -7.84 10.23
CA ARG A 88 0.80 -7.52 11.60
C ARG A 88 -0.62 -6.98 11.66
N CYS A 89 -1.08 -6.29 10.61
CA CYS A 89 -2.47 -5.84 10.52
C CYS A 89 -3.43 -7.01 10.29
N MET A 90 -3.02 -8.01 9.49
CA MET A 90 -3.86 -9.15 9.16
C MET A 90 -3.84 -10.28 10.19
N ASP A 91 -2.74 -10.44 10.93
CA ASP A 91 -2.56 -11.40 12.02
C ASP A 91 -3.24 -10.86 13.30
N VAL A 92 -4.55 -11.03 13.37
CA VAL A 92 -5.43 -10.40 14.37
C VAL A 92 -5.18 -10.98 15.76
N ASP A 93 -4.89 -12.28 15.83
CA ASP A 93 -4.60 -12.96 17.09
C ASP A 93 -3.11 -12.96 17.47
N GLY A 94 -2.23 -12.64 16.52
CA GLY A 94 -0.79 -12.47 16.74
C GLY A 94 -0.04 -13.81 16.87
N ASP A 95 -0.59 -14.90 16.34
CA ASP A 95 0.01 -16.23 16.41
C ASP A 95 1.12 -16.46 15.35
N GLY A 96 1.28 -15.51 14.42
CA GLY A 96 2.27 -15.55 13.36
C GLY A 96 1.84 -16.32 12.11
N ILE A 97 0.55 -16.64 11.97
CA ILE A 97 -0.03 -17.42 10.87
C ILE A 97 -1.33 -16.77 10.43
N LEU A 98 -1.46 -16.43 9.14
CA LEU A 98 -2.75 -16.02 8.59
C LEU A 98 -3.62 -17.26 8.38
N SER A 99 -4.61 -17.40 9.27
CA SER A 99 -5.60 -18.46 9.26
C SER A 99 -6.70 -18.21 8.22
N MET A 100 -7.44 -19.25 7.83
CA MET A 100 -8.59 -19.09 6.94
C MET A 100 -9.64 -18.12 7.50
N TYR A 101 -9.80 -18.07 8.82
CA TYR A 101 -10.75 -17.18 9.48
C TYR A 101 -10.38 -15.70 9.29
N GLU A 102 -9.10 -15.35 9.47
CA GLU A 102 -8.64 -13.98 9.26
C GLU A 102 -8.72 -13.57 7.79
N LEU A 103 -8.36 -14.46 6.88
CA LEU A 103 -8.47 -14.21 5.44
C LEU A 103 -9.93 -14.01 5.01
N GLU A 104 -10.85 -14.83 5.51
CA GLU A 104 -12.29 -14.70 5.23
C GLU A 104 -12.83 -13.39 5.81
N TYR A 105 -12.40 -13.01 7.01
CA TYR A 105 -12.80 -11.75 7.67
C TYR A 105 -12.47 -10.52 6.82
N PHE A 106 -11.26 -10.40 6.28
CA PHE A 106 -10.91 -9.27 5.42
C PHE A 106 -11.60 -9.36 4.05
N TYR A 107 -11.70 -10.57 3.48
CA TYR A 107 -12.32 -10.74 2.18
C TYR A 107 -13.83 -10.49 2.17
N GLU A 108 -14.53 -10.72 3.28
CA GLU A 108 -15.96 -10.42 3.41
C GLU A 108 -16.24 -8.93 3.13
N GLU A 109 -15.42 -8.02 3.65
CA GLU A 109 -15.55 -6.59 3.36
C GLU A 109 -15.25 -6.25 1.89
N GLN A 110 -14.27 -6.93 1.27
CA GLN A 110 -13.99 -6.75 -0.15
C GLN A 110 -15.17 -7.21 -1.01
N CYS A 111 -15.84 -8.31 -0.65
CA CYS A 111 -17.08 -8.77 -1.30
C CYS A 111 -18.18 -7.71 -1.21
N GLU A 112 -18.45 -7.15 -0.03
CA GLU A 112 -19.46 -6.10 0.15
C GLU A 112 -19.19 -4.89 -0.75
N ARG A 113 -17.92 -4.47 -0.85
CA ARG A 113 -17.51 -3.33 -1.69
C ARG A 113 -17.64 -3.66 -3.19
N MET A 114 -17.24 -4.86 -3.63
CA MET A 114 -17.43 -5.33 -5.01
C MET A 114 -18.92 -5.37 -5.39
N GLU A 115 -19.76 -5.92 -4.51
CA GLU A 115 -21.21 -5.99 -4.72
C GLU A 115 -21.85 -4.60 -4.80
N ALA A 116 -21.39 -3.64 -3.99
CA ALA A 116 -21.84 -2.25 -4.06
C ALA A 116 -21.52 -1.59 -5.41
N MET A 117 -20.47 -2.04 -6.10
CA MET A 117 -20.09 -1.62 -7.46
C MET A 117 -20.77 -2.45 -8.56
N GLY A 118 -21.56 -3.47 -8.20
CA GLY A 118 -22.22 -4.39 -9.14
C GLY A 118 -21.28 -5.45 -9.72
N ILE A 119 -20.14 -5.70 -9.07
CA ILE A 119 -19.17 -6.74 -9.43
C ILE A 119 -19.49 -7.99 -8.59
N GLU A 120 -19.62 -9.15 -9.23
CA GLU A 120 -19.83 -10.42 -8.52
C GLU A 120 -18.48 -10.93 -7.99
N PRO A 121 -18.29 -11.02 -6.66
CA PRO A 121 -17.02 -11.45 -6.09
C PRO A 121 -16.84 -12.96 -6.27
N LEU A 122 -15.57 -13.40 -6.35
CA LEU A 122 -15.24 -14.82 -6.40
C LEU A 122 -15.58 -15.48 -5.05
N PRO A 123 -16.15 -16.69 -5.01
CA PRO A 123 -16.36 -17.41 -3.75
C PRO A 123 -15.05 -17.59 -2.99
N PHE A 124 -15.07 -17.39 -1.67
CA PHE A 124 -13.86 -17.40 -0.82
C PHE A 124 -13.03 -18.68 -0.98
N HIS A 125 -13.66 -19.85 -1.13
CA HIS A 125 -12.94 -21.10 -1.33
C HIS A 125 -12.08 -21.10 -2.60
N ASP A 126 -12.61 -20.54 -3.69
CA ASP A 126 -11.90 -20.48 -4.97
C ASP A 126 -10.79 -19.44 -4.94
N LEU A 127 -11.04 -18.28 -4.29
CA LEU A 127 -10.02 -17.27 -4.01
C LEU A 127 -8.89 -17.84 -3.16
N LEU A 128 -9.22 -18.55 -2.09
CA LEU A 128 -8.25 -19.15 -1.19
C LEU A 128 -7.34 -20.13 -1.93
N CYS A 129 -7.88 -20.92 -2.86
CA CYS A 129 -7.07 -21.79 -3.72
C CYS A 129 -6.08 -20.97 -4.55
N GLN A 130 -6.53 -19.89 -5.19
CA GLN A 130 -5.65 -18.99 -5.96
C GLN A 130 -4.55 -18.37 -5.09
N MET A 131 -4.90 -17.90 -3.89
CA MET A 131 -3.93 -17.30 -2.95
C MET A 131 -2.92 -18.33 -2.42
N LEU A 132 -3.34 -19.56 -2.17
CA LEU A 132 -2.43 -20.65 -1.78
C LEU A 132 -1.49 -21.04 -2.93
N ASP A 133 -1.96 -21.03 -4.17
CA ASP A 133 -1.14 -21.27 -5.36
C ASP A 133 -0.16 -20.10 -5.64
N LEU A 134 -0.55 -18.87 -5.31
CA LEU A 134 0.28 -17.68 -5.39
C LEU A 134 1.41 -17.72 -4.34
N VAL A 135 1.06 -17.94 -3.08
CA VAL A 135 1.99 -17.87 -1.93
C VAL A 135 2.84 -19.14 -1.80
N LYS A 136 2.26 -20.29 -2.13
CA LYS A 136 2.84 -21.64 -1.96
C LYS A 136 3.44 -21.82 -0.57
N PRO A 137 2.62 -21.79 0.51
CA PRO A 137 3.13 -21.85 1.87
C PRO A 137 3.88 -23.16 2.15
N ALA A 138 4.86 -23.10 3.06
CA ALA A 138 5.64 -24.29 3.42
C ALA A 138 4.81 -25.37 4.15
N SER A 139 3.74 -24.95 4.84
CA SER A 139 2.78 -25.83 5.50
C SER A 139 1.39 -25.57 4.92
N GLU A 140 0.67 -26.63 4.58
CA GLU A 140 -0.66 -26.55 3.97
C GLU A 140 -1.63 -25.76 4.85
N GLY A 141 -2.33 -24.78 4.24
CA GLY A 141 -3.31 -23.94 4.91
C GLY A 141 -2.76 -22.97 5.97
N LYS A 142 -1.44 -22.75 6.03
CA LYS A 142 -0.79 -21.86 7.01
C LYS A 142 0.14 -20.88 6.31
N ILE A 143 -0.33 -19.65 6.11
CA ILE A 143 0.47 -18.60 5.47
C ILE A 143 1.26 -17.86 6.54
N THR A 144 2.59 -17.90 6.47
CA THR A 144 3.46 -17.16 7.40
C THR A 144 4.06 -15.93 6.72
N LEU A 145 4.56 -14.99 7.53
CA LEU A 145 5.34 -13.84 7.04
C LEU A 145 6.50 -14.28 6.13
N ARG A 146 7.14 -15.40 6.46
CA ARG A 146 8.25 -15.95 5.67
C ARG A 146 7.79 -16.41 4.29
N ASP A 147 6.59 -16.96 4.18
CA ASP A 147 6.03 -17.39 2.89
C ASP A 147 5.75 -16.18 2.00
N LEU A 148 5.15 -15.12 2.54
CA LEU A 148 4.86 -13.88 1.80
C LEU A 148 6.13 -13.15 1.35
N LYS A 149 7.16 -13.08 2.19
CA LYS A 149 8.48 -12.55 1.77
C LYS A 149 9.14 -13.41 0.69
N ARG A 150 8.89 -14.71 0.66
CA ARG A 150 9.49 -15.64 -0.33
C ARG A 150 8.77 -15.58 -1.67
N CYS A 151 7.44 -15.44 -1.69
CA CYS A 151 6.67 -15.56 -2.92
C CYS A 151 6.90 -14.39 -3.90
N ARG A 152 7.42 -13.24 -3.43
CA ARG A 152 7.63 -12.01 -4.21
C ARG A 152 6.35 -11.39 -4.80
N MET A 153 5.18 -11.93 -4.44
CA MET A 153 3.86 -11.50 -4.89
C MET A 153 2.97 -11.08 -3.71
N ALA A 154 3.57 -10.68 -2.59
CA ALA A 154 2.85 -10.27 -1.38
C ALA A 154 1.95 -9.05 -1.64
N HIS A 155 2.35 -8.12 -2.50
CA HIS A 155 1.56 -6.96 -2.91
C HIS A 155 0.19 -7.38 -3.51
N ILE A 156 0.18 -8.33 -4.45
CA ILE A 156 -1.07 -8.88 -5.02
C ILE A 156 -1.91 -9.55 -3.93
N PHE A 157 -1.27 -10.38 -3.09
CA PHE A 157 -1.96 -11.04 -1.97
C PHE A 157 -2.66 -10.03 -1.07
N TYR A 158 -1.96 -8.97 -0.65
CA TYR A 158 -2.52 -7.94 0.21
C TYR A 158 -3.63 -7.13 -0.45
N ASP A 159 -3.43 -6.72 -1.70
CA ASP A 159 -4.43 -5.93 -2.43
C ASP A 159 -5.75 -6.72 -2.58
N THR A 160 -5.67 -8.02 -2.85
CA THR A 160 -6.85 -8.92 -2.88
C THR A 160 -7.70 -8.85 -1.61
N PHE A 161 -7.06 -8.80 -0.43
CA PHE A 161 -7.78 -8.85 0.85
C PHE A 161 -8.25 -7.50 1.38
N PHE A 162 -7.62 -6.38 1.01
CA PHE A 162 -7.99 -5.09 1.61
C PHE A 162 -7.74 -3.83 0.77
N ASN A 163 -7.24 -3.93 -0.47
CA ASN A 163 -7.16 -2.79 -1.38
C ASN A 163 -7.93 -3.09 -2.68
N LEU A 164 -9.21 -2.75 -2.69
CA LEU A 164 -10.10 -2.99 -3.82
C LEU A 164 -9.65 -2.29 -5.11
N GLU A 165 -9.17 -1.05 -5.03
CA GLU A 165 -8.74 -0.29 -6.22
C GLU A 165 -7.57 -0.99 -6.90
N LYS A 166 -6.48 -1.26 -6.16
CA LYS A 166 -5.30 -1.95 -6.70
C LYS A 166 -5.63 -3.39 -7.12
N TYR A 167 -6.54 -4.07 -6.42
CA TYR A 167 -7.02 -5.40 -6.83
C TYR A 167 -7.71 -5.38 -8.20
N LEU A 168 -8.63 -4.44 -8.43
CA LEU A 168 -9.34 -4.33 -9.70
C LEU A 168 -8.40 -3.94 -10.86
N ASP A 169 -7.37 -3.16 -10.58
CA ASP A 169 -6.33 -2.84 -11.56
C ASP A 169 -5.50 -4.08 -11.94
N HIS A 170 -5.16 -4.95 -10.97
CA HIS A 170 -4.45 -6.20 -11.25
C HIS A 170 -5.28 -7.16 -12.08
N GLU A 171 -6.58 -7.28 -11.81
CA GLU A 171 -7.50 -8.15 -12.58
C GLU A 171 -7.65 -7.70 -14.05
N GLN A 172 -7.46 -6.41 -14.34
CA GLN A 172 -7.50 -5.87 -15.69
C GLN A 172 -6.16 -5.99 -16.43
N ARG A 173 -5.05 -6.18 -15.72
CA ARG A 173 -3.72 -6.32 -16.32
C ARG A 173 -3.56 -7.68 -17.00
N ASP A 174 -2.84 -7.67 -18.13
CA ASP A 174 -2.53 -8.89 -18.88
C ASP A 174 -1.74 -9.87 -17.99
N PRO A 175 -2.13 -11.15 -17.86
CA PRO A 175 -1.39 -12.18 -17.11
C PRO A 175 0.08 -12.31 -17.50
N PHE A 176 0.45 -11.95 -18.74
CA PHE A 176 1.83 -11.95 -19.22
C PHE A 176 2.66 -10.74 -18.76
N ALA A 177 2.03 -9.66 -18.27
CA ALA A 177 2.73 -8.50 -17.73
C ALA A 177 3.37 -8.82 -16.36
N VAL A 178 2.64 -9.56 -15.51
CA VAL A 178 3.09 -9.95 -14.17
C VAL A 178 4.36 -10.81 -14.21
N GLN A 179 4.54 -11.63 -15.26
CA GLN A 179 5.73 -12.46 -15.43
C GLN A 179 6.98 -11.67 -15.80
N LYS A 180 6.84 -10.56 -16.54
CA LYS A 180 7.96 -9.68 -16.89
C LYS A 180 8.51 -8.93 -15.68
N ASP A 181 7.64 -8.52 -14.76
CA ASP A 181 8.05 -7.81 -13.53
C ASP A 181 8.87 -8.70 -12.58
N VAL A 182 8.73 -10.03 -12.66
CA VAL A 182 9.51 -10.98 -11.86
C VAL A 182 10.91 -11.23 -12.43
N GLU A 183 11.09 -11.04 -13.74
CA GLU A 183 12.34 -11.28 -14.47
C GLU A 183 13.22 -10.04 -14.61
N ASN A 184 12.69 -8.84 -14.36
CA ASN A 184 13.42 -7.58 -14.50
C ASN A 184 14.23 -7.26 -13.23
N ASP A 185 15.46 -7.76 -13.17
CA ASP A 185 16.40 -7.59 -12.02
C ASP A 185 17.23 -6.28 -12.14
N GLY A 186 16.73 -5.31 -12.92
CA GLY A 186 17.36 -3.99 -13.09
C GLY A 186 17.09 -3.07 -11.89
N PRO A 187 17.90 -2.01 -11.69
CA PRO A 187 17.60 -0.99 -10.70
C PRO A 187 16.45 -0.10 -11.20
N GLU A 188 15.23 -0.63 -11.15
CA GLU A 188 14.03 0.18 -11.32
C GLU A 188 13.73 0.94 -10.02
N PRO A 189 13.19 2.16 -10.11
CA PRO A 189 12.71 2.89 -8.93
C PRO A 189 11.67 2.04 -8.20
N SER A 190 11.66 2.11 -6.86
CA SER A 190 10.66 1.40 -6.07
C SER A 190 9.25 1.90 -6.36
N ASP A 191 8.24 1.13 -5.97
CA ASP A 191 6.84 1.55 -6.13
C ASP A 191 6.57 2.86 -5.35
N TRP A 192 7.25 3.05 -4.20
CA TRP A 192 7.24 4.31 -3.45
C TRP A 192 7.88 5.47 -4.22
N ASP A 193 9.07 5.28 -4.79
CA ASP A 193 9.77 6.33 -5.52
C ASP A 193 8.95 6.79 -6.74
N ARG A 194 8.31 5.84 -7.44
CA ARG A 194 7.44 6.13 -8.58
C ARG A 194 6.21 6.93 -8.14
N PHE A 195 5.51 6.46 -7.10
CA PHE A 195 4.34 7.14 -6.55
C PHE A 195 4.69 8.57 -6.11
N ALA A 196 5.78 8.75 -5.36
CA ALA A 196 6.18 10.06 -4.85
C ALA A 196 6.54 11.02 -5.98
N ALA A 197 7.21 10.56 -7.04
CA ALA A 197 7.52 11.39 -8.20
C ALA A 197 6.25 11.84 -8.94
N GLU A 198 5.31 10.92 -9.19
CA GLU A 198 4.05 11.20 -9.88
C GLU A 198 3.16 12.18 -9.08
N GLU A 199 3.02 11.97 -7.78
CA GLU A 199 2.25 12.84 -6.89
C GLU A 199 2.89 14.22 -6.74
N TYR A 200 4.23 14.29 -6.66
CA TYR A 200 4.92 15.57 -6.60
C TYR A 200 4.71 16.39 -7.88
N GLU A 201 4.82 15.75 -9.06
CA GLU A 201 4.56 16.40 -10.34
C GLU A 201 3.11 16.92 -10.45
N ALA A 202 2.15 16.13 -9.97
CA ALA A 202 0.74 16.53 -9.90
C ALA A 202 0.54 17.77 -9.02
N LEU A 203 1.08 17.76 -7.79
CA LEU A 203 1.00 18.89 -6.85
C LEU A 203 1.59 20.18 -7.43
N VAL A 204 2.77 20.10 -8.04
CA VAL A 204 3.43 21.25 -8.69
C VAL A 204 2.59 21.80 -9.86
N THR A 205 1.97 20.92 -10.63
CA THR A 205 1.10 21.28 -11.76
C THR A 205 -0.17 21.97 -11.28
N GLU A 206 -0.79 21.48 -10.20
CA GLU A 206 -1.97 22.09 -9.59
C GLU A 206 -1.68 23.48 -9.02
N GLU A 207 -0.58 23.64 -8.27
CA GLU A 207 -0.14 24.94 -7.75
C GLU A 207 0.08 25.95 -8.88
N SER A 208 0.77 25.52 -9.94
CA SER A 208 1.02 26.37 -11.12
C SER A 208 -0.27 26.84 -11.81
N THR A 209 -1.27 25.95 -11.86
CA THR A 209 -2.58 26.25 -12.46
C THR A 209 -3.39 27.22 -11.58
N GLN A 210 -3.34 27.06 -10.26
CA GLN A 210 -4.02 27.96 -9.32
C GLN A 210 -3.44 29.38 -9.36
N VAL A 211 -2.11 29.51 -9.49
CA VAL A 211 -1.45 30.81 -9.62
C VAL A 211 -1.89 31.52 -10.91
N GLN A 212 -1.94 30.81 -12.04
CA GLN A 212 -2.40 31.37 -13.32
C GLN A 212 -3.88 31.81 -13.31
N LEU A 213 -4.73 31.17 -12.49
CA LEU A 213 -6.14 31.55 -12.34
C LEU A 213 -6.35 32.76 -11.41
N GLN A 214 -5.35 33.11 -10.60
CA GLN A 214 -5.38 34.26 -9.69
C GLN A 214 -4.75 35.52 -10.30
N GLU A 215 -4.08 35.42 -11.45
CA GLU A 215 -3.59 36.55 -12.28
C GLU A 215 -4.62 37.05 -13.30
#